data_AF-A0A496VP39-F1
#
_entry.id   AF-A0A496VP39-F1
#
_cell.length_a   1.000
_cell.length_b   1.000
_cell.length_c   1.000
_cell.angle_alpha   90.00
_cell.angle_beta   90.00
_cell.angle_gamma   90.00
#
_symmetry.space_group_name_H-M   'P 1'
#
loop_
_entity.id
_entity.type
_entity.pdbx_description
1 polymer ?
#
loop_
_entity_poly.entity_id
_entity_poly.type
_entity_poly.pdbx_seq_one_letter_code
_entity_poly.pdbx_strand_id
1 'polypeptide(L)'
;MLKPEIQASLFAIRFLGVGNSHALELGTSSCVLEQNHEPLLLIDCGFSTLAAYTRIYSNSLPLAIFITHTHLDHIGGLENLFYQSYFKENYIGKIKLFVPVKLVEILHKRMADYSGILAEGGVNFWDNFQLIPVSDHFGRTRQCLCSQKGINSTSIKPLPYQRALQINPDYDEAWVGMGDVYYKQGQFPLSFDAYLNACTRDSPARNQRITELLDKNNYRTVDGKNVLTQESLNLLYDKQYLEKLREKVTDCR
;
A
#
# COMPACT_ATOMS: atom_id res chain seq x y z
N MET A 1 33.22 -33.33 -7.28
CA MET A 1 32.75 -32.01 -7.75
C MET A 1 31.35 -31.79 -7.19
N LEU A 2 31.23 -30.98 -6.14
CA LEU A 2 29.94 -30.59 -5.54
C LEU A 2 29.33 -29.48 -6.42
N LYS A 3 28.06 -29.63 -6.80
CA LYS A 3 27.31 -28.58 -7.51
C LYS A 3 27.21 -27.35 -6.59
N PRO A 4 27.33 -26.11 -7.09
CA PRO A 4 27.09 -24.93 -6.28
C PRO A 4 25.61 -24.94 -5.85
N GLU A 5 25.37 -24.91 -4.54
CA GLU A 5 24.05 -24.68 -3.98
C GLU A 5 23.59 -23.29 -4.46
N ILE A 6 22.52 -23.25 -5.27
CA ILE A 6 21.86 -22.00 -5.63
C ILE A 6 21.15 -21.52 -4.35
N GLN A 7 21.80 -20.63 -3.62
CA GLN A 7 21.22 -19.99 -2.45
C GLN A 7 20.02 -19.16 -2.94
N ALA A 8 18.81 -19.61 -2.64
CA ALA A 8 17.59 -18.94 -3.06
C ALA A 8 17.57 -17.52 -2.47
N SER A 9 17.48 -16.50 -3.32
CA SER A 9 17.41 -15.11 -2.86
C SER A 9 16.12 -14.89 -2.09
N LEU A 10 16.23 -14.40 -0.85
CA LEU A 10 15.06 -14.13 -0.01
C LEU A 10 14.48 -12.76 -0.38
N PHE A 11 13.20 -12.72 -0.73
CA PHE A 11 12.45 -11.48 -0.92
C PHE A 11 11.58 -11.20 0.30
N ALA A 12 11.55 -9.95 0.72
CA ALA A 12 10.65 -9.48 1.77
C ALA A 12 10.03 -8.14 1.37
N ILE A 13 8.85 -7.84 1.92
CA ILE A 13 8.26 -6.51 1.83
C ILE A 13 8.27 -5.92 3.22
N ARG A 14 8.89 -4.74 3.36
CA ARG A 14 8.91 -3.95 4.58
C ARG A 14 8.01 -2.74 4.43
N PHE A 15 7.03 -2.57 5.31
CA PHE A 15 6.22 -1.36 5.36
C PHE A 15 6.96 -0.27 6.12
N LEU A 16 7.02 0.93 5.53
CA LEU A 16 7.59 2.13 6.14
C LEU A 16 6.52 3.02 6.79
N GLY A 17 5.30 2.97 6.24
CA GLY A 17 4.10 3.54 6.81
C GLY A 17 2.88 2.81 6.27
N VAL A 18 1.79 2.81 7.05
CA VAL A 18 0.53 2.13 6.72
C VAL A 18 -0.69 3.06 6.81
N GLY A 19 -0.46 4.35 7.12
CA GLY A 19 -1.49 5.37 7.22
C GLY A 19 -1.81 6.05 5.88
N ASN A 20 -2.97 6.68 5.84
CA ASN A 20 -3.42 7.56 4.76
C ASN A 20 -3.23 9.05 5.14
N SER A 21 -3.78 9.97 4.35
CA SER A 21 -3.78 11.41 4.61
C SER A 21 -4.35 11.86 5.97
N HIS A 22 -5.06 10.99 6.69
CA HIS A 22 -5.70 11.29 7.98
C HIS A 22 -4.97 10.69 9.19
N ALA A 23 -3.99 9.79 9.00
CA ALA A 23 -3.31 9.09 10.09
C ALA A 23 -1.79 9.34 10.10
N LEU A 24 -1.41 10.56 10.44
CA LEU A 24 -0.02 11.05 10.48
C LEU A 24 0.90 10.16 11.35
N GLU A 25 0.41 9.65 12.47
CA GLU A 25 1.18 8.82 13.42
C GLU A 25 1.58 7.45 12.85
N LEU A 26 0.84 6.95 11.85
CA LEU A 26 1.09 5.67 11.20
C LEU A 26 2.05 5.77 10.00
N GLY A 27 2.50 6.99 9.68
CA GLY A 27 3.31 7.27 8.50
C GLY A 27 2.53 7.11 7.19
N THR A 28 3.09 7.66 6.12
CA THR A 28 2.50 7.60 4.77
C THR A 28 2.63 6.20 4.18
N SER A 29 1.55 5.72 3.56
CA SER A 29 1.48 4.38 2.97
C SER A 29 2.61 4.17 1.96
N SER A 30 3.58 3.36 2.35
CA SER A 30 4.78 3.09 1.56
C SER A 30 5.45 1.81 2.02
N CYS A 31 6.09 1.11 1.10
CA CYS A 31 6.81 -0.10 1.43
C CYS A 31 8.05 -0.30 0.56
N VAL A 32 9.00 -1.08 1.04
CA VAL A 32 10.23 -1.42 0.36
C VAL A 32 10.23 -2.91 0.07
N LEU A 33 10.42 -3.25 -1.19
CA LEU A 33 10.81 -4.60 -1.57
C LEU A 33 12.30 -4.76 -1.25
N GLU A 34 12.61 -5.74 -0.41
CA GLU A 34 13.97 -6.11 -0.02
C GLU A 34 14.39 -7.39 -0.74
N GLN A 35 15.68 -7.48 -1.07
CA GLN A 35 16.33 -8.72 -1.50
C GLN A 35 17.54 -8.96 -0.60
N ASN A 36 17.56 -10.11 0.09
CA ASN A 36 18.63 -10.44 1.04
C ASN A 36 18.85 -9.33 2.09
N HIS A 37 17.74 -8.76 2.61
CA HIS A 37 17.71 -7.64 3.57
C HIS A 37 18.19 -6.28 3.07
N GLU A 38 18.59 -6.17 1.81
CA GLU A 38 18.96 -4.90 1.18
C GLU A 38 17.77 -4.28 0.42
N PRO A 39 17.62 -2.94 0.42
CA PRO A 39 16.52 -2.28 -0.26
C PRO A 39 16.69 -2.38 -1.77
N LEU A 40 15.67 -2.90 -2.46
CA LEU A 40 15.68 -3.06 -3.91
C LEU A 40 14.79 -2.01 -4.61
N LEU A 41 13.58 -1.78 -4.09
CA LEU A 41 12.59 -0.89 -4.69
C LEU A 41 11.72 -0.29 -3.60
N LEU A 42 11.64 1.03 -3.56
CA LEU A 42 10.64 1.74 -2.79
C LEU A 42 9.32 1.83 -3.59
N ILE A 43 8.20 1.55 -2.96
CA ILE A 43 6.86 1.70 -3.51
C ILE A 43 6.21 2.88 -2.79
N ASP A 44 5.93 3.92 -3.55
CA ASP A 44 5.49 5.24 -3.12
C ASP A 44 6.46 5.98 -2.18
N CYS A 45 6.47 7.30 -2.28
CA CYS A 45 7.33 8.20 -1.52
C CYS A 45 6.50 9.38 -1.00
N GLY A 46 5.74 9.13 0.07
CA GLY A 46 4.98 10.13 0.80
C GLY A 46 5.86 10.99 1.72
N PHE A 47 5.24 11.99 2.36
CA PHE A 47 5.94 13.00 3.17
C PHE A 47 6.85 12.42 4.27
N SER A 48 6.43 11.33 4.92
CA SER A 48 7.19 10.69 6.00
C SER A 48 8.04 9.51 5.54
N THR A 49 7.86 9.03 4.30
CA THR A 49 8.53 7.85 3.78
C THR A 49 10.05 7.98 3.81
N LEU A 50 10.59 9.13 3.39
CA LEU A 50 12.04 9.29 3.27
C LEU A 50 12.75 9.24 4.63
N ALA A 51 12.16 9.85 5.67
CA ALA A 51 12.70 9.81 7.02
C ALA A 51 12.67 8.39 7.61
N ALA A 52 11.61 7.63 7.34
CA ALA A 52 11.53 6.22 7.74
C ALA A 52 12.56 5.36 7.00
N TYR A 53 12.71 5.58 5.69
CA TYR A 53 13.68 4.89 4.85
C TYR A 53 15.12 5.11 5.36
N THR A 54 15.54 6.36 5.56
CA THR A 54 16.91 6.69 5.98
C THR A 54 17.23 6.14 7.37
N ARG A 55 16.26 6.13 8.30
CA ARG A 55 16.42 5.51 9.62
C ARG A 55 16.69 4.01 9.54
N ILE A 56 16.07 3.31 8.60
CA ILE A 56 16.21 1.84 8.46
C ILE A 56 17.47 1.49 7.66
N TYR A 57 17.75 2.22 6.58
CA TYR A 57 18.84 1.91 5.64
C TYR A 57 20.04 2.85 5.81
N SER A 58 20.44 3.11 7.05
CA SER A 58 21.71 3.78 7.40
C SER A 58 21.96 5.11 6.68
N ASN A 59 20.94 5.98 6.61
CA ASN A 59 20.96 7.28 5.93
C ASN A 59 21.23 7.23 4.41
N SER A 60 21.06 6.07 3.78
CA SER A 60 21.03 5.95 2.32
C SER A 60 19.72 6.48 1.74
N LEU A 61 19.75 6.88 0.47
CA LEU A 61 18.57 7.29 -0.29
C LEU A 61 18.13 6.16 -1.23
N PRO A 62 16.82 6.04 -1.53
CA PRO A 62 16.34 5.06 -2.50
C PRO A 62 16.89 5.34 -3.90
N LEU A 63 17.34 4.29 -4.58
CA LEU A 63 17.83 4.35 -5.97
C LEU A 63 16.77 3.94 -7.01
N ALA A 64 15.68 3.32 -6.56
CA ALA A 64 14.58 2.88 -7.41
C ALA A 64 13.26 3.07 -6.66
N ILE A 65 12.31 3.73 -7.32
CA ILE A 65 11.00 4.08 -6.75
C ILE A 65 9.92 3.77 -7.79
N PHE A 66 8.85 3.10 -7.38
CA PHE A 66 7.64 2.91 -8.18
C PHE A 66 6.50 3.74 -7.61
N ILE A 67 5.79 4.47 -8.48
CA ILE A 67 4.65 5.32 -8.11
C ILE A 67 3.35 4.64 -8.48
N THR A 68 2.51 4.35 -7.47
CA THR A 68 1.22 3.68 -7.66
C THR A 68 0.14 4.63 -8.18
N HIS A 69 0.09 5.85 -7.65
CA HIS A 69 -0.79 6.94 -8.03
C HIS A 69 -0.23 8.27 -7.49
N THR A 70 -0.87 9.40 -7.84
CA THR A 70 -0.26 10.73 -7.65
C THR A 70 -0.77 11.51 -6.44
N HIS A 71 -1.55 10.91 -5.53
CA HIS A 71 -1.96 11.61 -4.30
C HIS A 71 -0.71 12.01 -3.47
N LEU A 72 -0.78 13.14 -2.77
CA LEU A 72 0.40 13.74 -2.12
C LEU A 72 0.96 12.88 -0.98
N ASP A 73 0.14 12.08 -0.34
CA ASP A 73 0.57 11.06 0.63
C ASP A 73 1.38 9.93 -0.01
N HIS A 74 1.45 9.83 -1.35
CA HIS A 74 2.26 8.86 -2.09
C HIS A 74 3.43 9.48 -2.87
N ILE A 75 3.41 10.79 -3.15
CA ILE A 75 4.45 11.45 -3.96
C ILE A 75 5.10 12.67 -3.29
N GLY A 76 4.53 13.17 -2.18
CA GLY A 76 4.98 14.40 -1.52
C GLY A 76 6.40 14.33 -0.94
N GLY A 77 6.93 13.12 -0.72
CA GLY A 77 8.31 12.90 -0.31
C GLY A 77 9.33 13.06 -1.43
N LEU A 78 8.91 13.06 -2.70
CA LEU A 78 9.82 13.18 -3.85
C LEU A 78 10.52 14.54 -3.90
N GLU A 79 9.88 15.61 -3.42
CA GLU A 79 10.50 16.94 -3.33
C GLU A 79 11.66 16.94 -2.32
N ASN A 80 11.44 16.38 -1.13
CA ASN A 80 12.50 16.21 -0.13
C ASN A 80 13.63 15.32 -0.66
N LEU A 81 13.27 14.22 -1.35
CA LEU A 81 14.25 13.35 -1.98
C LEU A 81 15.09 14.10 -3.01
N PHE A 82 14.48 14.95 -3.84
CA PHE A 82 15.18 15.78 -4.81
C PHE A 82 16.26 16.63 -4.12
N TYR A 83 15.91 17.41 -3.09
CA TYR A 83 16.88 18.24 -2.38
C TYR A 83 17.98 17.43 -1.69
N GLN A 84 17.65 16.29 -1.07
CA GLN A 84 18.64 15.46 -0.39
C GLN A 84 19.62 14.75 -1.33
N SER A 85 19.20 14.47 -2.57
CA SER A 85 20.04 13.78 -3.55
C SER A 85 20.79 14.73 -4.48
N TYR A 86 20.24 15.91 -4.78
CA TYR A 86 20.81 16.84 -5.75
C TYR A 86 22.24 17.31 -5.37
N PHE A 87 22.49 17.58 -4.08
CA PHE A 87 23.82 17.99 -3.60
C PHE A 87 24.79 16.83 -3.36
N LYS A 88 24.41 15.60 -3.72
CA LYS A 88 25.23 14.41 -3.56
C LYS A 88 25.55 13.83 -4.94
N GLU A 89 26.79 14.01 -5.41
CA GLU A 89 27.26 13.53 -6.72
C GLU A 89 26.96 12.04 -7.00
N ASN A 90 26.87 11.24 -5.95
CA ASN A 90 26.54 9.82 -6.07
C ASN A 90 25.09 9.56 -6.54
N TYR A 91 24.18 10.53 -6.50
CA TYR A 91 22.75 10.34 -6.76
C TYR A 91 22.19 11.13 -7.96
N ILE A 92 22.86 12.19 -8.42
CA ILE A 92 22.38 13.04 -9.52
C ILE A 92 22.09 12.19 -10.77
N GLY A 93 20.83 12.18 -11.21
CA GLY A 93 20.38 11.45 -12.40
C GLY A 93 20.39 9.92 -12.27
N LYS A 94 20.60 9.38 -11.05
CA LYS A 94 20.70 7.93 -10.82
C LYS A 94 19.46 7.32 -10.18
N ILE A 95 18.58 8.13 -9.62
CA ILE A 95 17.35 7.65 -8.97
C ILE A 95 16.33 7.29 -10.06
N LYS A 96 16.00 6.00 -10.16
CA LYS A 96 15.04 5.49 -11.13
C LYS A 96 13.63 5.68 -10.62
N LEU A 97 12.81 6.43 -11.37
CA LEU A 97 11.40 6.64 -11.05
C LEU A 97 10.53 5.91 -12.06
N PHE A 98 9.99 4.77 -11.66
CA PHE A 98 9.07 3.96 -12.45
C PHE A 98 7.65 4.49 -12.30
N VAL A 99 7.09 5.02 -13.39
CA VAL A 99 5.77 5.70 -13.35
C VAL A 99 4.86 5.13 -14.44
N PRO A 100 3.66 4.64 -14.10
CA PRO A 100 2.65 4.30 -15.08
C PRO A 100 2.42 5.44 -16.08
N VAL A 101 2.43 5.16 -17.39
CA VAL A 101 2.34 6.20 -18.45
C VAL A 101 1.18 7.17 -18.20
N LYS A 102 0.02 6.66 -17.78
CA LYS A 102 -1.18 7.46 -17.48
C LYS A 102 -1.02 8.47 -16.34
N LEU A 103 0.01 8.30 -15.50
CA LEU A 103 0.28 9.17 -14.36
C LEU A 103 1.33 10.24 -14.66
N VAL A 104 2.10 10.11 -15.74
CA VAL A 104 3.26 10.98 -16.02
C VAL A 104 2.83 12.45 -16.14
N GLU A 105 1.75 12.74 -16.88
CA GLU A 105 1.24 14.11 -17.02
C GLU A 105 0.80 14.69 -15.67
N ILE A 106 0.04 13.91 -14.89
CA ILE A 106 -0.49 14.36 -13.60
C ILE A 106 0.65 14.58 -12.60
N LEU A 107 1.64 13.69 -12.61
CA LEU A 107 2.83 13.80 -11.77
C LEU A 107 3.65 15.04 -12.13
N HIS A 108 3.85 15.30 -13.43
CA HIS A 108 4.54 16.50 -13.90
C HIS A 108 3.84 17.78 -13.41
N LYS A 109 2.51 17.89 -13.62
CA LYS A 109 1.72 19.03 -13.16
C LYS A 109 1.80 19.27 -11.65
N ARG A 110 1.99 18.19 -10.86
CA ARG A 110 2.06 18.28 -9.39
C ARG A 110 3.45 18.57 -8.85
N MET A 111 4.50 18.08 -9.51
CA MET A 111 5.86 18.03 -8.95
C MET A 111 6.93 18.74 -9.80
N ALA A 112 6.62 19.15 -11.02
CA ALA A 112 7.63 19.64 -11.95
C ALA A 112 7.20 20.84 -12.80
N ASP A 113 5.92 21.24 -12.75
CA ASP A 113 5.35 22.35 -13.53
C ASP A 113 5.47 23.71 -12.82
N TYR A 114 6.45 23.85 -11.92
CA TYR A 114 6.76 25.10 -11.24
C TYR A 114 8.17 25.57 -11.60
N SER A 115 8.29 26.85 -11.96
CA SER A 115 9.55 27.47 -12.34
C SER A 115 10.45 27.71 -11.14
N GLY A 116 11.70 27.24 -11.19
CA GLY A 116 12.74 27.61 -10.23
C GLY A 116 12.75 26.81 -8.92
N ILE A 117 12.82 25.47 -9.01
CA ILE A 117 12.87 24.55 -7.85
C ILE A 117 14.08 24.84 -6.94
N LEU A 118 15.16 25.38 -7.51
CA LEU A 118 16.29 25.93 -6.77
C LEU A 118 16.43 27.41 -7.15
N ALA A 119 16.61 28.27 -6.15
CA ALA A 119 16.85 29.70 -6.33
C ALA A 119 18.12 30.00 -7.16
N GLU A 120 19.01 29.00 -7.30
CA GLU A 120 20.26 29.07 -8.02
C GLU A 120 20.26 28.03 -9.15
N GLY A 121 20.11 28.46 -10.40
CA GLY A 121 20.74 27.73 -11.52
C GLY A 121 19.87 26.99 -12.54
N GLY A 122 18.54 27.20 -12.62
CA GLY A 122 17.74 26.69 -13.75
C GLY A 122 17.58 25.17 -13.81
N VAL A 123 17.67 24.52 -12.66
CA VAL A 123 17.55 23.06 -12.49
C VAL A 123 16.09 22.63 -12.57
N ASN A 124 15.82 21.58 -13.35
CA ASN A 124 14.52 20.94 -13.46
C ASN A 124 14.40 19.79 -12.44
N PHE A 125 13.19 19.55 -11.94
CA PHE A 125 12.87 18.39 -11.09
C PHE A 125 13.42 17.07 -11.66
N TRP A 126 13.24 16.89 -12.97
CA TRP A 126 13.62 15.68 -13.69
C TRP A 126 15.13 15.48 -13.83
N ASP A 127 15.95 16.51 -13.62
CA ASP A 127 17.42 16.40 -13.76
C ASP A 127 18.02 15.41 -12.75
N ASN A 128 17.31 15.19 -11.64
CA ASN A 128 17.75 14.29 -10.58
C ASN A 128 17.13 12.89 -10.67
N PHE A 129 16.11 12.70 -11.51
CA PHE A 129 15.37 11.45 -11.64
C PHE A 129 15.47 10.88 -13.05
N GLN A 130 15.84 9.61 -13.15
CA GLN A 130 15.66 8.84 -14.38
C GLN A 130 14.20 8.35 -14.45
N LEU A 131 13.33 9.14 -15.11
CA LEU A 131 11.94 8.75 -15.37
C LEU A 131 11.91 7.53 -16.31
N ILE A 132 11.28 6.45 -15.86
CA ILE A 132 11.08 5.22 -16.61
C ILE A 132 9.58 4.96 -16.70
N PRO A 133 8.93 5.33 -17.82
CA PRO A 133 7.52 5.05 -18.01
C PRO A 133 7.28 3.53 -18.06
N VAL A 134 6.25 3.08 -17.34
CA VAL A 134 5.83 1.68 -17.29
C VAL A 134 4.33 1.54 -17.59
N SER A 135 3.87 0.33 -17.87
CA SER A 135 2.44 0.00 -17.88
C SER A 135 1.87 -0.06 -16.45
N ASP A 136 0.59 -0.39 -16.30
CA ASP A 136 -0.13 -0.37 -15.00
C ASP A 136 0.41 -1.33 -13.90
N HIS A 137 1.40 -2.19 -14.19
CA HIS A 137 1.85 -3.27 -13.30
C HIS A 137 3.37 -3.49 -13.30
N PHE A 138 3.92 -4.00 -12.18
CA PHE A 138 5.34 -4.27 -11.93
C PHE A 138 5.57 -5.79 -11.66
N GLY A 139 6.40 -6.49 -12.44
CA GLY A 139 6.86 -7.87 -12.15
C GLY A 139 8.39 -7.96 -11.98
N ARG A 140 9.03 -9.15 -11.95
CA ARG A 140 10.51 -9.32 -12.15
C ARG A 140 11.01 -10.16 -13.37
N THR A 141 11.71 -9.54 -14.33
CA THR A 141 12.42 -10.11 -15.49
C THR A 141 13.57 -9.18 -15.85
N ARG A 142 14.75 -9.77 -15.97
CA ARG A 142 16.00 -9.07 -16.25
C ARG A 142 15.85 -8.40 -17.61
N GLN A 143 15.89 -7.06 -17.61
CA GLN A 143 15.66 -6.17 -18.75
C GLN A 143 14.18 -6.04 -19.14
N CYS A 144 13.57 -4.98 -18.60
CA CYS A 144 12.18 -4.57 -18.78
C CYS A 144 11.13 -5.61 -18.38
N LEU A 145 10.22 -5.15 -17.54
CA LEU A 145 9.46 -6.04 -16.71
C LEU A 145 8.00 -6.14 -17.06
N CYS A 146 7.78 -6.65 -18.26
CA CYS A 146 6.47 -6.92 -18.82
C CYS A 146 6.48 -8.29 -19.48
N SER A 147 6.11 -9.32 -18.72
CA SER A 147 5.06 -10.26 -19.13
C SER A 147 4.85 -11.26 -18.00
N GLN A 148 3.66 -11.24 -17.41
CA GLN A 148 2.83 -12.41 -17.10
C GLN A 148 1.73 -12.00 -16.12
N LYS A 149 0.49 -12.11 -16.62
CA LYS A 149 -0.78 -12.31 -15.92
C LYS A 149 -0.87 -11.74 -14.49
N GLY A 150 -1.54 -10.59 -14.42
CA GLY A 150 -2.44 -10.22 -13.33
C GLY A 150 -1.90 -10.39 -11.92
N ILE A 151 -1.48 -9.28 -11.31
CA ILE A 151 -1.76 -9.11 -9.89
C ILE A 151 -3.28 -8.98 -9.77
N ASN A 152 -3.97 -10.13 -9.79
CA ASN A 152 -5.35 -10.17 -9.38
C ASN A 152 -5.36 -9.66 -7.93
N SER A 153 -6.30 -8.78 -7.63
CA SER A 153 -6.58 -8.24 -6.29
C SER A 153 -6.84 -9.32 -5.22
N THR A 154 -6.81 -10.61 -5.57
CA THR A 154 -6.95 -11.78 -4.70
C THR A 154 -5.70 -12.13 -3.88
N SER A 155 -4.54 -11.51 -4.12
CA SER A 155 -3.30 -11.80 -3.37
C SER A 155 -2.95 -10.78 -2.28
N ILE A 156 -3.72 -9.69 -2.14
CA ILE A 156 -3.48 -8.68 -1.09
C ILE A 156 -3.94 -9.27 0.24
N LYS A 157 -3.01 -9.59 1.12
CA LYS A 157 -3.32 -9.99 2.50
C LYS A 157 -3.66 -8.75 3.34
N PRO A 158 -4.53 -8.84 4.35
CA PRO A 158 -4.91 -7.72 5.23
C PRO A 158 -3.78 -7.25 6.19
N LEU A 159 -2.58 -7.81 6.07
CA LEU A 159 -1.39 -7.55 6.90
C LEU A 159 -1.08 -6.06 7.14
N PRO A 160 -1.14 -5.15 6.14
CA PRO A 160 -0.83 -3.74 6.37
C PRO A 160 -1.82 -3.09 7.36
N TYR A 161 -3.10 -3.39 7.20
CA TYR A 161 -4.15 -2.87 8.06
C TYR A 161 -4.14 -3.51 9.44
N GLN A 162 -3.84 -4.81 9.54
CA GLN A 162 -3.66 -5.47 10.84
C GLN A 162 -2.56 -4.78 11.67
N ARG A 163 -1.47 -4.36 11.01
CA ARG A 163 -0.40 -3.61 11.68
C ARG A 163 -0.83 -2.19 12.06
N ALA A 164 -1.64 -1.53 11.23
CA ALA A 164 -2.23 -0.24 11.56
C ALA A 164 -3.12 -0.34 12.82
N LEU A 165 -3.95 -1.38 12.91
CA LEU A 165 -4.86 -1.63 14.03
C LEU A 165 -4.14 -2.08 15.31
N GLN A 166 -2.94 -2.65 15.22
CA GLN A 166 -2.09 -2.89 16.40
C GLN A 166 -1.58 -1.60 17.02
N ILE A 167 -1.45 -0.52 16.24
CA ILE A 167 -0.97 0.77 16.70
C ILE A 167 -2.15 1.65 17.13
N ASN A 168 -3.19 1.73 16.31
CA ASN A 168 -4.43 2.44 16.61
C ASN A 168 -5.65 1.53 16.33
N PRO A 169 -6.23 0.91 17.38
CA PRO A 169 -7.41 0.04 17.24
C PRO A 169 -8.66 0.74 16.71
N ASP A 170 -8.77 2.05 16.91
CA ASP A 170 -9.94 2.86 16.54
C ASP A 170 -9.80 3.46 15.12
N TYR A 171 -8.82 3.00 14.34
CA TYR A 171 -8.57 3.50 12.98
C TYR A 171 -9.57 2.91 11.96
N ASP A 172 -10.69 3.62 11.82
CA ASP A 172 -11.83 3.31 10.94
C ASP A 172 -11.43 3.01 9.47
N GLU A 173 -10.54 3.79 8.86
CA GLU A 173 -10.14 3.55 7.47
C GLU A 173 -9.33 2.25 7.30
N ALA A 174 -8.56 1.83 8.30
CA ALA A 174 -7.89 0.52 8.25
C ALA A 174 -8.90 -0.62 8.33
N TRP A 175 -9.93 -0.48 9.16
CA TRP A 175 -11.04 -1.44 9.22
C TRP A 175 -11.82 -1.52 7.89
N VAL A 176 -12.11 -0.37 7.26
CA VAL A 176 -12.74 -0.33 5.92
C VAL A 176 -11.85 -1.00 4.87
N GLY A 177 -10.54 -0.68 4.86
CA GLY A 177 -9.58 -1.27 3.95
C GLY A 177 -9.47 -2.79 4.10
N MET A 178 -9.51 -3.31 5.34
CA MET A 178 -9.59 -4.76 5.59
C MET A 178 -10.88 -5.37 5.04
N GLY A 179 -12.01 -4.70 5.27
CA GLY A 179 -13.31 -5.11 4.76
C GLY A 179 -13.30 -5.30 3.25
N ASP A 180 -12.76 -4.32 2.51
CA ASP A 180 -12.66 -4.33 1.05
C ASP A 180 -11.75 -5.46 0.53
N VAL A 181 -10.63 -5.72 1.21
CA VAL A 181 -9.71 -6.81 0.85
C VAL A 181 -10.41 -8.16 1.02
N TYR A 182 -11.03 -8.40 2.18
CA TYR A 182 -11.76 -9.65 2.41
C TYR A 182 -12.96 -9.82 1.48
N TYR A 183 -13.66 -8.74 1.16
CA TYR A 183 -14.78 -8.74 0.22
C TYR A 183 -14.32 -9.23 -1.16
N LYS A 184 -13.20 -8.69 -1.67
CA LYS A 184 -12.61 -9.10 -2.96
C LYS A 184 -12.09 -10.54 -2.94
N GLN A 185 -11.68 -11.04 -1.79
CA GLN A 185 -11.29 -12.45 -1.58
C GLN A 185 -12.49 -13.40 -1.44
N GLY A 186 -13.73 -12.88 -1.40
CA GLY A 186 -14.93 -13.68 -1.13
C GLY A 186 -15.05 -14.15 0.32
N GLN A 187 -14.23 -13.62 1.24
CA GLN A 187 -14.31 -13.90 2.68
C GLN A 187 -15.34 -12.96 3.32
N PHE A 188 -16.61 -13.11 2.94
CA PHE A 188 -17.67 -12.22 3.38
C PHE A 188 -17.89 -12.17 4.91
N PRO A 189 -17.72 -13.26 5.69
CA PRO A 189 -17.80 -13.17 7.15
C PRO A 189 -16.74 -12.22 7.75
N LEU A 190 -15.49 -12.34 7.32
CA LEU A 190 -14.39 -11.49 7.78
C LEU A 190 -14.54 -10.05 7.29
N SER A 191 -15.00 -9.87 6.05
CA SER A 191 -15.33 -8.56 5.49
C SER A 191 -16.38 -7.85 6.32
N PHE A 192 -17.44 -8.58 6.68
CA PHE A 192 -18.54 -8.06 7.48
C PHE A 192 -18.10 -7.64 8.89
N ASP A 193 -17.34 -8.47 9.59
CA ASP A 193 -16.80 -8.09 10.91
C ASP A 193 -15.90 -6.86 10.80
N ALA A 194 -15.02 -6.77 9.80
CA ALA A 194 -14.15 -5.61 9.61
C ALA A 194 -14.95 -4.31 9.40
N TYR A 195 -15.98 -4.31 8.55
CA TYR A 195 -16.83 -3.13 8.37
C TYR A 195 -17.60 -2.75 9.63
N LEU A 196 -18.06 -3.72 10.43
CA LEU A 196 -18.74 -3.43 11.69
C LEU A 196 -17.83 -2.74 12.72
N ASN A 197 -16.52 -3.06 12.74
CA ASN A 197 -15.57 -2.34 13.59
C ASN A 197 -15.33 -0.89 13.12
N ALA A 198 -15.52 -0.58 11.84
CA ALA A 198 -15.48 0.78 11.32
C ALA A 198 -16.82 1.54 11.43
N CYS A 199 -17.88 0.89 11.92
CA CYS A 199 -19.20 1.46 11.86
C CYS A 199 -19.38 2.59 12.88
N THR A 200 -19.73 3.78 12.38
CA THR A 200 -20.08 4.94 13.20
C THR A 200 -21.54 5.34 12.94
N ARG A 201 -22.28 5.64 14.01
CA ARG A 201 -23.70 6.07 13.92
C ARG A 201 -23.88 7.35 13.09
N ASP A 202 -22.84 8.16 12.99
CA ASP A 202 -22.86 9.45 12.30
C ASP A 202 -22.49 9.36 10.80
N SER A 203 -22.14 8.18 10.27
CA SER A 203 -21.71 8.03 8.86
C SER A 203 -22.51 6.99 8.07
N PRO A 204 -23.77 7.29 7.67
CA PRO A 204 -24.60 6.37 6.90
C PRO A 204 -24.00 5.97 5.55
N ALA A 205 -23.21 6.86 4.93
CA ALA A 205 -22.55 6.63 3.64
C ALA A 205 -21.47 5.54 3.69
N ARG A 206 -20.81 5.34 4.85
CA ARG A 206 -19.83 4.26 5.06
C ARG A 206 -20.47 2.89 5.23
N ASN A 207 -21.78 2.83 5.50
CA ASN A 207 -22.50 1.60 5.88
C ASN A 207 -23.17 0.85 4.71
N GLN A 208 -22.99 1.29 3.46
CA GLN A 208 -23.58 0.62 2.29
C GLN A 208 -23.18 -0.87 2.21
N ARG A 209 -21.90 -1.19 2.45
CA ARG A 209 -21.42 -2.59 2.42
C ARG A 209 -22.01 -3.45 3.53
N ILE A 210 -22.22 -2.87 4.72
CA ILE A 210 -22.86 -3.55 5.85
C ILE A 210 -24.31 -3.89 5.48
N THR A 211 -25.05 -2.97 4.87
CA THR A 211 -26.42 -3.22 4.38
C THR A 211 -26.46 -4.31 3.32
N GLU A 212 -25.56 -4.28 2.33
CA GLU A 212 -25.47 -5.31 1.29
C GLU A 212 -25.16 -6.71 1.84
N LEU A 213 -24.26 -6.78 2.83
CA LEU A 213 -23.87 -8.04 3.47
C LEU A 213 -24.95 -8.57 4.41
N LEU A 214 -25.70 -7.68 5.07
CA LEU A 214 -26.85 -8.04 5.89
C LEU A 214 -28.06 -8.49 5.07
N ASP A 215 -28.25 -7.93 3.86
CA ASP A 215 -29.34 -8.33 2.99
C ASP A 215 -29.32 -9.85 2.77
N LYS A 216 -30.44 -10.51 3.07
CA LYS A 216 -30.61 -11.97 3.01
C LYS A 216 -29.51 -12.79 3.72
N ASN A 217 -28.76 -12.19 4.65
CA ASN A 217 -27.56 -12.76 5.28
C ASN A 217 -26.45 -13.16 4.30
N ASN A 218 -26.22 -12.35 3.25
CA ASN A 218 -25.19 -12.60 2.23
C ASN A 218 -23.79 -12.80 2.84
N TYR A 219 -23.48 -12.20 3.99
CA TYR A 219 -22.20 -12.43 4.68
C TYR A 219 -21.93 -13.89 5.04
N ARG A 220 -22.95 -14.74 5.14
CA ARG A 220 -22.83 -16.18 5.42
C ARG A 220 -22.65 -17.05 4.17
N THR A 221 -22.79 -16.46 2.99
CA THR A 221 -22.78 -17.18 1.72
C THR A 221 -21.38 -17.17 1.12
N VAL A 222 -21.11 -18.12 0.22
CA VAL A 222 -19.88 -18.10 -0.60
C VAL A 222 -20.27 -18.54 -2.01
N ASP A 223 -19.75 -17.85 -3.03
CA ASP A 223 -19.92 -18.27 -4.42
C ASP A 223 -19.22 -19.62 -4.65
N GLY A 224 -19.74 -20.47 -5.53
CA GLY A 224 -19.27 -21.84 -5.75
C GLY A 224 -17.81 -21.97 -6.22
N LYS A 225 -17.14 -20.86 -6.51
CA LYS A 225 -15.72 -20.78 -6.87
C LYS A 225 -14.79 -20.42 -5.70
N ASN A 226 -15.34 -20.01 -4.56
CA ASN A 226 -14.59 -19.55 -3.39
C ASN A 226 -14.76 -20.52 -2.23
N VAL A 227 -13.76 -20.57 -1.34
CA VAL A 227 -13.77 -21.40 -0.14
C VAL A 227 -13.57 -20.50 1.07
N LEU A 228 -14.42 -20.63 2.09
CA LEU A 228 -14.25 -19.90 3.34
C LEU A 228 -13.02 -20.40 4.10
N THR A 229 -12.21 -19.47 4.61
CA THR A 229 -11.07 -19.80 5.47
C THR A 229 -11.56 -20.29 6.83
N GLN A 230 -10.66 -20.94 7.58
CA GLN A 230 -10.95 -21.34 8.97
C GLN A 230 -11.40 -20.15 9.83
N GLU A 231 -10.80 -18.97 9.63
CA GLU A 231 -11.17 -17.75 10.35
C GLU A 231 -12.61 -17.30 10.04
N SER A 232 -13.00 -17.32 8.76
CA SER A 232 -14.39 -17.06 8.34
C SER A 232 -15.36 -18.08 8.92
N LEU A 233 -14.98 -19.36 8.96
CA LEU A 233 -15.81 -20.42 9.55
C LEU A 233 -15.96 -20.22 11.06
N ASN A 234 -14.89 -19.84 11.77
CA ASN A 234 -14.96 -19.56 13.20
C ASN A 234 -15.96 -18.43 13.48
N LEU A 235 -15.96 -17.35 12.69
CA LEU A 235 -16.96 -16.28 12.82
C LEU A 235 -18.39 -16.75 12.61
N LEU A 236 -18.61 -17.76 11.77
CA LEU A 236 -19.95 -18.27 11.44
C LEU A 236 -20.46 -19.34 12.40
N TYR A 237 -19.58 -20.11 13.04
CA TYR A 237 -19.95 -21.29 13.82
C TYR A 237 -19.58 -21.22 15.30
N ASP A 238 -18.72 -20.28 15.71
CA ASP A 238 -18.46 -20.02 17.13
C ASP A 238 -19.59 -19.17 17.73
N LYS A 239 -20.29 -19.73 18.71
CA LYS A 239 -21.43 -19.10 19.36
C LYS A 239 -21.06 -17.79 20.06
N GLN A 240 -19.91 -17.73 20.74
CA GLN A 240 -19.48 -16.52 21.45
C GLN A 240 -19.14 -15.39 20.48
N TYR A 241 -18.50 -15.72 19.36
CA TYR A 241 -18.20 -14.73 18.32
C TYR A 241 -19.45 -14.23 17.61
N LEU A 242 -20.42 -15.11 17.33
CA LEU A 242 -21.70 -14.72 16.75
C LEU A 242 -22.49 -13.78 17.66
N GLU A 243 -22.43 -13.97 18.98
CA GLU A 243 -23.06 -13.07 19.96
C GLU A 243 -22.42 -11.67 19.89
N LYS A 244 -21.09 -11.59 19.92
CA LYS A 244 -20.36 -10.32 19.74
C LYS A 244 -20.68 -9.62 18.41
N LEU A 245 -20.76 -10.40 17.33
CA LEU A 245 -21.09 -9.86 16.01
C LEU A 245 -22.50 -9.25 16.01
N ARG A 246 -23.48 -9.89 16.66
CA ARG A 246 -24.84 -9.37 16.81
C ARG A 246 -24.88 -8.07 17.60
N GLU A 247 -24.09 -7.97 18.68
CA GLU A 247 -23.94 -6.74 19.46
C GLU A 247 -23.40 -5.60 18.59
N LYS A 248 -22.34 -5.85 17.81
CA LYS A 248 -21.81 -4.86 16.86
C LYS A 248 -22.85 -4.43 15.81
N VAL A 249 -23.68 -5.36 15.33
CA VAL A 249 -24.78 -5.03 14.39
C VAL A 249 -25.82 -4.12 15.06
N THR A 250 -26.15 -4.35 16.33
CA THR A 250 -27.08 -3.49 17.07
C THR A 250 -26.50 -2.12 17.37
N ASP A 251 -25.19 -2.03 17.65
CA ASP A 251 -24.53 -0.75 17.91
C ASP A 251 -24.42 0.12 16.66
N CYS A 252 -24.29 -0.54 15.50
CA CYS A 252 -24.20 0.04 14.18
C CYS A 252 -25.56 0.47 13.57
N ARG A 253 -26.69 0.04 14.16
CA ARG A 253 -28.06 0.43 13.78
C ARG A 253 -28.59 1.60 14.62
#